data_AF-A0A5E4K3D9-F1
#
_entry.id   AF-A0A5E4K3D9-F1
#
_cell.length_a   1.000
_cell.length_b   1.000
_cell.length_c   1.000
_cell.angle_alpha   90.00
_cell.angle_beta   90.00
_cell.angle_gamma   90.00
#
_symmetry.space_group_name_H-M   'P 1'
#
loop_
_entity.id
_entity.type
_entity.pdbx_description
1 polymer ?
#
loop_
_entity_poly.entity_id
_entity_poly.type
_entity_poly.pdbx_seq_one_letter_code
_entity_poly.pdbx_strand_id
1 'polypeptide(L)'
;MNQAKPLAAIYIRVSTQDQAQHGFSLDAQEESLINYAKALGYEILKIYKDEGKSAKNLNRPEMQNLLKDAEARKFQAIFIYKLDRFSRSLKDLILTIDKLKEWGIDFVSLQDKIETASASGKLMFQIIGAFAEFERNIIGDRTTFGMERKAKEGGFITKAPFGYKLVNKQLLADPDQTDKIKGIFEEFLTTPISLTQLAKKNGFTTSGIKKLLQNTTYIGKVKFANKETDGQHEPILEKELFDKVQEKLR
;
A
#
# COMPACT_ATOMS: atom_id res chain seq x y z
N MET A 1 -34.80 24.15 -31.78
CA MET A 1 -33.35 23.89 -31.74
C MET A 1 -33.16 22.46 -31.28
N ASN A 2 -32.65 21.57 -32.15
CA ASN A 2 -32.28 20.20 -31.76
C ASN A 2 -31.02 20.31 -30.90
N GLN A 3 -31.14 20.29 -29.56
CA GLN A 3 -29.96 20.12 -28.71
C GLN A 3 -29.45 18.69 -28.90
N ALA A 4 -28.19 18.53 -29.27
CA ALA A 4 -27.55 17.22 -29.37
C ALA A 4 -27.61 16.54 -28.00
N LYS A 5 -28.02 15.27 -27.96
CA LYS A 5 -28.09 14.51 -26.71
C LYS A 5 -26.68 14.29 -26.16
N PRO A 6 -26.50 14.34 -24.82
CA PRO A 6 -25.22 14.05 -24.21
C PRO A 6 -24.82 12.59 -24.47
N LEU A 7 -23.53 12.35 -24.66
CA LEU A 7 -22.96 11.05 -24.96
C LEU A 7 -22.58 10.32 -23.67
N ALA A 8 -22.76 9.01 -23.65
CA ALA A 8 -22.42 8.14 -22.54
C ALA A 8 -21.56 6.95 -22.98
N ALA A 9 -20.67 6.53 -22.10
CA ALA A 9 -19.97 5.27 -22.17
C ALA A 9 -20.61 4.25 -21.23
N ILE A 10 -20.62 2.98 -21.62
CA ILE A 10 -21.01 1.88 -20.75
C ILE A 10 -19.77 1.03 -20.47
N TYR A 11 -19.57 0.63 -19.21
CA TYR A 11 -18.52 -0.32 -18.85
C TYR A 11 -19.12 -1.60 -18.27
N ILE A 12 -18.75 -2.74 -18.87
CA ILE A 12 -19.17 -4.07 -18.46
C ILE A 12 -17.91 -4.92 -18.20
N ARG A 13 -17.93 -5.65 -17.09
CA ARG A 13 -16.89 -6.62 -16.77
C ARG A 13 -17.50 -7.98 -16.55
N VAL A 14 -16.92 -8.97 -17.23
CA VAL A 14 -17.36 -10.36 -17.18
C VAL A 14 -16.27 -11.19 -16.52
N SER A 15 -16.58 -11.93 -15.44
CA SER A 15 -15.66 -12.97 -14.95
C SER A 15 -16.06 -14.34 -15.49
N THR A 16 -15.08 -15.24 -15.59
CA THR A 16 -15.29 -16.63 -16.01
C THR A 16 -16.28 -17.38 -15.10
N GLN A 17 -16.36 -17.02 -13.82
CA GLN A 17 -17.38 -17.55 -12.89
C GLN A 17 -18.78 -16.99 -13.15
N ASP A 18 -18.90 -15.70 -13.52
CA ASP A 18 -20.20 -15.10 -13.85
C ASP A 18 -20.76 -15.67 -15.17
N GLN A 19 -19.90 -16.00 -16.15
CA GLN A 19 -20.31 -16.66 -17.40
C GLN A 19 -20.89 -18.06 -17.13
N ALA A 20 -20.27 -18.83 -16.23
CA ALA A 20 -20.69 -20.19 -15.92
C ALA A 20 -21.99 -20.26 -15.08
N GLN A 21 -22.22 -19.29 -14.19
CA GLN A 21 -23.42 -19.27 -13.35
C GLN A 21 -24.62 -18.55 -13.99
N HIS A 22 -24.37 -17.58 -14.87
CA HIS A 22 -25.40 -16.65 -15.32
C HIS A 22 -25.36 -16.36 -16.82
N GLY A 23 -25.14 -17.37 -17.67
CA GLY A 23 -25.04 -17.24 -19.13
C GLY A 23 -26.19 -16.47 -19.84
N PHE A 24 -27.31 -16.22 -19.16
CA PHE A 24 -28.44 -15.37 -19.62
C PHE A 24 -28.36 -13.89 -19.18
N SER A 25 -27.38 -13.49 -18.36
CA SER A 25 -27.41 -12.21 -17.61
C SER A 25 -26.59 -11.06 -18.19
N LEU A 26 -25.69 -11.31 -19.15
CA LEU A 26 -24.77 -10.27 -19.65
C LEU A 26 -25.44 -9.36 -20.67
N ASP A 27 -26.13 -9.96 -21.64
CA ASP A 27 -26.93 -9.22 -22.61
C ASP A 27 -28.06 -8.45 -21.90
N ALA A 28 -28.65 -9.05 -20.86
CA ALA A 28 -29.64 -8.38 -20.01
C ALA A 28 -29.04 -7.19 -19.22
N GLN A 29 -27.80 -7.30 -18.72
CA GLN A 29 -27.11 -6.20 -18.04
C GLN A 29 -26.80 -5.05 -19.02
N GLU A 30 -26.32 -5.39 -20.20
CA GLU A 30 -26.04 -4.43 -21.27
C GLU A 30 -27.30 -3.71 -21.70
N GLU A 31 -28.37 -4.46 -22.01
CA GLU A 31 -29.67 -3.90 -22.38
C GLU A 31 -30.23 -3.01 -21.27
N SER A 32 -30.12 -3.44 -20.01
CA SER A 32 -30.55 -2.64 -18.85
C SER A 32 -29.80 -1.32 -18.77
N LEU A 33 -28.47 -1.32 -18.97
CA LEU A 33 -27.65 -0.10 -18.95
C LEU A 33 -27.95 0.83 -20.12
N ILE A 34 -28.14 0.27 -21.33
CA ILE A 34 -28.53 1.03 -22.51
C ILE A 34 -29.89 1.70 -22.28
N ASN A 35 -30.87 0.94 -21.79
CA ASN A 35 -32.22 1.45 -21.54
C ASN A 35 -32.20 2.53 -20.45
N TYR A 36 -31.41 2.34 -19.39
CA TYR A 36 -31.27 3.32 -18.32
C TYR A 36 -30.61 4.62 -18.79
N ALA A 37 -29.51 4.53 -19.53
CA ALA A 37 -28.84 5.70 -20.10
C ALA A 37 -29.75 6.47 -21.06
N LYS A 38 -30.49 5.77 -21.93
CA LYS A 38 -31.48 6.37 -22.83
C LYS A 38 -32.62 7.05 -22.08
N ALA A 39 -33.11 6.44 -20.99
CA ALA A 39 -34.16 7.01 -20.14
C ALA A 39 -33.70 8.32 -19.47
N LEU A 40 -32.40 8.43 -19.16
CA LEU A 40 -31.77 9.66 -18.66
C LEU A 40 -31.36 10.64 -19.76
N GLY A 41 -31.71 10.36 -21.03
CA GLY A 41 -31.49 11.26 -22.16
C GLY A 41 -30.14 11.15 -22.84
N TYR A 42 -29.30 10.17 -22.48
CA TYR A 42 -27.98 9.96 -23.09
C TYR A 42 -28.05 9.09 -24.35
N GLU A 43 -27.14 9.36 -25.29
CA GLU A 43 -26.82 8.48 -26.41
C GLU A 43 -25.54 7.69 -26.13
N ILE A 44 -25.54 6.40 -26.44
CA ILE A 44 -24.39 5.54 -26.17
C ILE A 44 -23.32 5.76 -27.23
N LEU A 45 -22.18 6.30 -26.83
CA LEU A 45 -20.99 6.43 -27.68
C LEU A 45 -20.31 5.07 -27.88
N LYS A 46 -20.03 4.38 -26.77
CA LYS A 46 -19.25 3.14 -26.78
C LYS A 46 -19.50 2.29 -25.55
N ILE A 47 -19.45 0.98 -25.75
CA ILE A 47 -19.51 -0.03 -24.70
C ILE A 47 -18.13 -0.67 -24.58
N TYR A 48 -17.56 -0.62 -23.38
CA TYR A 48 -16.24 -1.13 -23.03
C TYR A 48 -16.41 -2.44 -22.26
N LYS A 49 -15.86 -3.55 -22.78
CA LYS A 49 -16.09 -4.90 -22.24
C LYS A 49 -14.78 -5.60 -21.89
N ASP A 50 -14.54 -5.84 -20.60
CA ASP A 50 -13.42 -6.67 -20.13
C ASP A 50 -13.89 -8.10 -19.79
N GLU A 51 -13.40 -9.10 -20.52
CA GLU A 51 -13.68 -10.53 -20.29
C GLU A 51 -12.59 -11.23 -19.47
N GLY A 52 -12.99 -12.12 -18.56
CA GLY A 52 -12.09 -13.01 -17.81
C GLY A 52 -11.12 -12.31 -16.85
N LYS A 53 -11.24 -10.99 -16.64
CA LYS A 53 -10.29 -10.19 -15.84
C LYS A 53 -10.86 -9.82 -14.47
N SER A 54 -10.00 -9.94 -13.46
CA SER A 54 -10.31 -9.58 -12.08
C SER A 54 -10.37 -8.05 -11.89
N ALA A 55 -11.37 -7.55 -11.16
CA ALA A 55 -11.49 -6.13 -10.78
C ALA A 55 -10.60 -5.74 -9.56
N LYS A 56 -9.51 -6.49 -9.31
CA LYS A 56 -8.55 -6.19 -8.24
C LYS A 56 -7.80 -4.87 -8.46
N ASN A 57 -7.65 -4.46 -9.72
CA ASN A 57 -7.05 -3.18 -10.11
C ASN A 57 -7.71 -2.67 -11.40
N LEU A 58 -7.42 -1.42 -11.76
CA LEU A 58 -7.94 -0.78 -12.97
C LEU A 58 -7.12 -1.11 -14.23
N ASN A 59 -6.06 -1.92 -14.13
CA ASN A 59 -5.15 -2.21 -15.23
C ASN A 59 -5.71 -3.31 -16.15
N ARG A 60 -6.83 -2.99 -16.80
CA ARG A 60 -7.53 -3.84 -17.77
C ARG A 60 -7.69 -3.07 -19.09
N PRO A 61 -7.57 -3.71 -20.26
CA PRO A 61 -7.51 -3.00 -21.53
C PRO A 61 -8.70 -2.07 -21.77
N GLU A 62 -9.93 -2.56 -21.60
CA GLU A 62 -11.11 -1.74 -21.90
C GLU A 62 -11.37 -0.70 -20.81
N MET A 63 -11.04 -0.98 -19.55
CA MET A 63 -11.00 0.04 -18.50
C MET A 63 -10.00 1.16 -18.82
N GLN A 64 -8.79 0.83 -19.28
CA GLN A 64 -7.79 1.83 -19.64
C GLN A 64 -8.22 2.64 -20.87
N ASN A 65 -8.86 2.01 -21.86
CA ASN A 65 -9.44 2.70 -23.01
C ASN A 65 -10.57 3.64 -22.60
N LEU A 66 -11.47 3.20 -21.71
CA LEU A 66 -12.53 4.03 -21.13
C LEU A 66 -11.95 5.27 -20.44
N LEU A 67 -10.93 5.10 -19.60
CA LEU A 67 -10.33 6.22 -18.87
C LEU A 67 -9.58 7.20 -19.78
N LYS A 68 -8.94 6.71 -20.86
CA LYS A 68 -8.33 7.58 -21.87
C LYS A 68 -9.37 8.38 -22.65
N ASP A 69 -10.47 7.73 -23.03
CA ASP A 69 -11.56 8.41 -23.74
C ASP A 69 -12.31 9.40 -22.83
N ALA A 70 -12.37 9.10 -21.54
CA ALA A 70 -12.85 10.00 -20.49
C ALA A 70 -11.94 11.23 -20.32
N GLU A 71 -10.64 11.03 -20.22
CA GLU A 71 -9.65 12.11 -20.12
C GLU A 71 -9.69 13.02 -21.36
N ALA A 72 -9.90 12.44 -22.55
CA ALA A 72 -10.12 13.15 -23.80
C ALA A 72 -11.53 13.77 -23.93
N ARG A 73 -12.39 13.65 -22.90
CA ARG A 73 -13.75 14.22 -22.82
C ARG A 73 -14.66 13.85 -23.99
N LYS A 74 -14.55 12.61 -24.48
CA LYS A 74 -15.35 12.12 -25.63
C LYS A 74 -16.83 11.88 -25.30
N PHE A 75 -17.17 11.78 -24.02
CA PHE A 75 -18.51 11.56 -23.49
C PHE A 75 -18.68 12.29 -22.15
N GLN A 76 -19.92 12.39 -21.67
CA GLN A 76 -20.28 13.13 -20.46
C GLN A 76 -20.66 12.23 -19.29
N ALA A 77 -20.90 10.93 -19.51
CA ALA A 77 -21.25 10.01 -18.42
C ALA A 77 -20.69 8.60 -18.64
N ILE A 78 -20.42 7.90 -17.53
CA ILE A 78 -20.10 6.48 -17.49
C ILE A 78 -21.21 5.74 -16.74
N PHE A 79 -21.73 4.70 -17.37
CA PHE A 79 -22.73 3.80 -16.81
C PHE A 79 -22.15 2.44 -16.51
N ILE A 80 -22.40 1.95 -15.30
CA ILE A 80 -22.01 0.63 -14.84
C ILE A 80 -23.15 -0.08 -14.13
N TYR A 81 -23.09 -1.41 -14.09
CA TYR A 81 -24.12 -2.20 -13.41
C TYR A 81 -23.99 -2.14 -11.88
N LYS A 82 -22.76 -2.33 -11.36
CA LYS A 82 -22.40 -2.28 -9.94
C LYS A 82 -20.99 -1.77 -9.72
N LEU A 83 -20.73 -1.12 -8.59
CA LEU A 83 -19.41 -0.62 -8.19
C LEU A 83 -18.33 -1.73 -8.17
N ASP A 84 -18.64 -2.91 -7.66
CA ASP A 84 -17.69 -4.03 -7.54
C ASP A 84 -17.24 -4.62 -8.90
N ARG A 85 -17.98 -4.30 -9.98
CA ARG A 85 -17.62 -4.62 -11.36
C ARG A 85 -16.65 -3.58 -11.94
N PHE A 86 -16.74 -2.35 -11.48
CA PHE A 86 -15.81 -1.27 -11.81
C PHE A 86 -14.50 -1.40 -11.03
N SER A 87 -14.54 -1.51 -9.70
CA SER A 87 -13.35 -1.70 -8.86
C SER A 87 -13.70 -2.42 -7.55
N ARG A 88 -12.89 -3.41 -7.15
CA ARG A 88 -12.94 -4.00 -5.80
C ARG A 88 -12.12 -3.24 -4.77
N SER A 89 -11.26 -2.32 -5.23
CA SER A 89 -10.50 -1.42 -4.37
C SER A 89 -11.29 -0.13 -4.18
N LEU A 90 -11.76 0.10 -2.96
CA LEU A 90 -12.52 1.30 -2.60
C LEU A 90 -11.71 2.57 -2.85
N LYS A 91 -10.41 2.54 -2.51
CA LYS A 91 -9.46 3.62 -2.80
C LYS A 91 -9.40 3.93 -4.30
N ASP A 92 -9.24 2.92 -5.14
CA ASP A 92 -9.14 3.13 -6.59
C ASP A 92 -10.45 3.66 -7.18
N LEU A 93 -11.59 3.22 -6.64
CA LEU A 93 -12.90 3.74 -7.01
C LEU A 93 -13.02 5.23 -6.70
N ILE A 94 -12.69 5.65 -5.46
CA ILE A 94 -12.74 7.05 -5.03
C ILE A 94 -11.84 7.93 -5.90
N LEU A 95 -10.58 7.54 -6.08
CA LEU A 95 -9.62 8.30 -6.88
C LEU A 95 -10.04 8.42 -8.35
N THR A 96 -10.73 7.41 -8.87
CA THR A 96 -11.20 7.44 -10.26
C THR A 96 -12.41 8.37 -10.40
N ILE A 97 -13.39 8.28 -9.50
CA ILE A 97 -14.57 9.15 -9.53
C ILE A 97 -14.18 10.62 -9.38
N ASP A 98 -13.20 10.93 -8.53
CA ASP A 98 -12.72 12.31 -8.35
C ASP A 98 -12.11 12.86 -9.65
N LYS A 99 -11.28 12.07 -10.34
CA LYS A 99 -10.76 12.43 -11.67
C LYS A 99 -11.85 12.60 -12.72
N LEU A 100 -12.82 11.69 -12.76
CA LEU A 100 -13.95 11.80 -13.69
C LEU A 100 -14.71 13.11 -13.47
N LYS A 101 -14.90 13.51 -12.22
CA LYS A 101 -15.53 14.80 -11.87
C LYS A 101 -14.69 15.99 -12.34
N GLU A 102 -13.37 15.96 -12.18
CA GLU A 102 -12.47 16.99 -12.74
C GLU A 102 -12.57 17.08 -14.27
N TRP A 103 -12.84 15.95 -14.93
CA TRP A 103 -13.05 15.88 -16.38
C TRP A 103 -14.48 16.23 -16.82
N GLY A 104 -15.40 16.48 -15.88
CA GLY A 104 -16.80 16.78 -16.17
C GLY A 104 -17.59 15.55 -16.62
N ILE A 105 -17.22 14.36 -16.12
CA ILE A 105 -17.85 13.09 -16.45
C ILE A 105 -18.63 12.59 -15.24
N ASP A 106 -19.93 12.40 -15.46
CA ASP A 106 -20.83 11.81 -14.47
C ASP A 106 -20.59 10.30 -14.34
N PHE A 107 -20.72 9.79 -13.13
CA PHE A 107 -20.54 8.37 -12.85
C PHE A 107 -21.84 7.79 -12.27
N VAL A 108 -22.38 6.78 -12.94
CA VAL A 108 -23.71 6.25 -12.67
C VAL A 108 -23.66 4.73 -12.49
N SER A 109 -24.11 4.26 -11.31
CA SER A 109 -24.32 2.84 -11.05
C SER A 109 -25.80 2.49 -11.04
N LEU A 110 -26.21 1.57 -11.91
CA LEU A 110 -27.61 1.15 -12.07
C LEU A 110 -28.16 0.50 -10.78
N GLN A 111 -27.46 -0.49 -10.22
CA GLN A 111 -28.01 -1.26 -9.10
C GLN A 111 -27.72 -0.61 -7.74
N ASP A 112 -26.59 0.10 -7.61
CA ASP A 112 -26.26 0.78 -6.35
C ASP A 112 -27.02 2.11 -6.19
N LYS A 113 -27.73 2.57 -7.23
CA LYS A 113 -28.48 3.84 -7.28
C LYS A 113 -27.63 5.05 -6.87
N ILE A 114 -26.35 5.02 -7.24
CA ILE A 114 -25.42 6.13 -6.98
C ILE A 114 -25.38 7.00 -8.23
N GLU A 115 -25.82 8.24 -8.06
CA GLU A 115 -25.67 9.34 -9.02
C GLU A 115 -24.81 10.43 -8.35
N THR A 116 -23.56 10.57 -8.79
CA THR A 116 -22.57 11.49 -8.17
C THR A 116 -22.91 12.98 -8.33
N ALA A 117 -23.87 13.31 -9.19
CA ALA A 117 -24.40 14.66 -9.35
C ALA A 117 -25.37 15.09 -8.22
N SER A 118 -26.03 14.13 -7.56
CA SER A 118 -27.05 14.39 -6.53
C SER A 118 -26.44 14.69 -5.14
N ALA A 119 -27.17 15.42 -4.29
CA ALA A 119 -26.75 15.69 -2.90
C ALA A 119 -26.55 14.39 -2.09
N SER A 120 -27.43 13.41 -2.28
CA SER A 120 -27.32 12.08 -1.67
C SER A 120 -26.12 11.29 -2.19
N GLY A 121 -25.79 11.40 -3.48
CA GLY A 121 -24.59 10.81 -4.06
C GLY A 121 -23.30 11.44 -3.53
N LYS A 122 -23.27 12.76 -3.32
CA LYS A 122 -22.14 13.45 -2.66
C LYS A 122 -21.95 13.00 -1.21
N LEU A 123 -23.03 12.85 -0.45
CA LEU A 123 -22.98 12.32 0.92
C LEU A 123 -22.47 10.88 0.95
N MET A 124 -23.00 10.02 0.07
CA MET A 124 -22.55 8.63 -0.05
C MET A 124 -21.05 8.56 -0.39
N PHE A 125 -20.57 9.45 -1.26
CA PHE A 125 -19.15 9.54 -1.60
C PHE A 125 -18.29 9.94 -0.39
N GLN A 126 -18.73 10.91 0.42
CA GLN A 126 -18.03 11.28 1.66
C GLN A 126 -17.98 10.14 2.68
N ILE A 127 -19.09 9.41 2.86
CA ILE A 127 -19.16 8.25 3.75
C ILE A 127 -18.20 7.14 3.28
N ILE A 128 -18.19 6.86 1.97
CA ILE A 128 -17.28 5.89 1.36
C ILE A 128 -15.81 6.32 1.53
N GLY A 129 -15.51 7.61 1.36
CA GLY A 129 -14.20 8.19 1.61
C GLY A 129 -13.74 7.98 3.05
N ALA A 130 -14.61 8.32 4.01
CA ALA A 130 -14.35 8.12 5.43
C ALA A 130 -14.12 6.63 5.77
N PHE A 131 -14.88 5.72 5.15
CA PHE A 131 -14.71 4.28 5.37
C PHE A 131 -13.39 3.74 4.80
N ALA A 132 -12.95 4.25 3.64
CA ALA A 132 -11.66 3.88 3.05
C ALA A 132 -10.47 4.36 3.91
N GLU A 133 -10.57 5.55 4.48
CA GLU A 133 -9.59 6.07 5.44
C GLU A 133 -9.59 5.24 6.73
N PHE A 134 -10.78 4.92 7.25
CA PHE A 134 -10.94 4.07 8.43
C PHE A 134 -10.31 2.68 8.25
N GLU A 135 -10.58 1.97 7.16
CA GLU A 135 -9.97 0.66 6.86
C GLU A 135 -8.44 0.75 6.78
N ARG A 136 -7.90 1.81 6.17
CA ARG A 136 -6.45 2.03 6.13
C ARG A 136 -5.87 2.21 7.53
N ASN A 137 -6.53 2.99 8.38
CA ASN A 137 -6.08 3.22 9.75
C ASN A 137 -6.13 1.90 10.54
N ILE A 138 -7.19 1.10 10.40
CA ILE A 138 -7.31 -0.23 11.03
C ILE A 138 -6.19 -1.19 10.58
N ILE A 139 -5.84 -1.20 9.29
CA ILE A 139 -4.70 -2.01 8.78
C ILE A 139 -3.38 -1.53 9.39
N GLY A 140 -3.19 -0.20 9.47
CA GLY A 140 -2.02 0.41 10.12
C GLY A 140 -1.91 0.01 11.60
N ASP A 141 -3.03 0.07 12.33
CA ASP A 141 -3.11 -0.30 13.74
C ASP A 141 -2.81 -1.79 13.95
N ARG A 142 -3.39 -2.67 13.12
CA ARG A 142 -3.11 -4.12 13.17
C ARG A 142 -1.65 -4.43 12.86
N THR A 143 -1.06 -3.75 11.88
CA THR A 143 0.35 -3.93 11.53
C THR A 143 1.24 -3.49 12.67
N THR A 144 0.95 -2.33 13.27
CA THR A 144 1.67 -1.81 14.44
C THR A 144 1.55 -2.76 15.62
N PHE A 145 0.35 -3.23 15.94
CA PHE A 145 0.11 -4.20 17.00
C PHE A 145 0.85 -5.52 16.76
N GLY A 146 0.85 -6.03 15.54
CA GLY A 146 1.59 -7.24 15.16
C GLY A 146 3.10 -7.07 15.30
N MET A 147 3.63 -5.91 14.89
CA MET A 147 5.03 -5.55 15.09
C MET A 147 5.37 -5.46 16.58
N GLU A 148 4.58 -4.75 17.39
CA GLU A 148 4.79 -4.66 18.84
C GLU A 148 4.80 -6.03 19.51
N ARG A 149 3.86 -6.90 19.15
CA ARG A 149 3.82 -8.27 19.66
C ARG A 149 5.06 -9.05 19.28
N LYS A 150 5.49 -8.98 18.02
CA LYS A 150 6.70 -9.66 17.55
C LYS A 150 7.95 -9.18 18.31
N ALA A 151 8.09 -7.87 18.54
CA ALA A 151 9.19 -7.34 19.35
C ALA A 151 9.12 -7.82 20.81
N LYS A 152 7.93 -7.85 21.41
CA LYS A 152 7.74 -8.38 22.77
C LYS A 152 8.13 -9.84 22.89
N GLU A 153 7.89 -10.63 21.85
CA GLU A 153 8.30 -12.03 21.77
C GLU A 153 9.80 -12.19 21.40
N GLY A 154 10.56 -11.10 21.24
CA GLY A 154 12.00 -11.09 20.96
C GLY A 154 12.36 -11.25 19.48
N GLY A 155 11.37 -11.15 18.58
CA GLY A 155 11.56 -11.23 17.14
C GLY A 155 12.01 -9.89 16.52
N PHE A 156 12.89 -9.96 15.52
CA PHE A 156 13.42 -8.77 14.85
C PHE A 156 12.45 -8.24 13.77
N ILE A 157 12.22 -6.92 13.73
CA ILE A 157 11.19 -6.29 12.87
C ILE A 157 11.81 -5.48 11.73
N THR A 158 12.96 -4.86 11.97
CA THR A 158 13.60 -3.93 11.04
C THR A 158 14.66 -4.62 10.18
N LYS A 159 15.38 -3.85 9.36
CA LYS A 159 16.53 -4.35 8.61
C LYS A 159 17.62 -4.83 9.58
N ALA A 160 18.18 -6.01 9.31
CA ALA A 160 19.28 -6.57 10.10
C ALA A 160 20.43 -5.55 10.25
N PRO A 161 20.94 -5.32 11.47
CA PRO A 161 22.12 -4.51 11.67
C PRO A 161 23.36 -5.17 11.07
N PHE A 162 24.40 -4.37 10.80
CA PHE A 162 25.69 -4.86 10.34
C PHE A 162 26.20 -5.95 11.30
N GLY A 163 26.81 -7.02 10.79
CA GLY A 163 27.20 -8.19 11.59
C GLY A 163 26.12 -9.25 11.79
N TYR A 164 24.89 -8.99 11.37
CA TYR A 164 23.80 -9.96 11.41
C TYR A 164 23.15 -10.13 10.03
N LYS A 165 22.61 -11.31 9.77
CA LYS A 165 21.78 -11.64 8.60
C LYS A 165 20.39 -12.04 9.07
N LEU A 166 19.36 -11.60 8.34
CA LEU A 166 17.99 -12.04 8.58
C LEU A 166 17.71 -13.27 7.72
N VAL A 167 17.59 -14.44 8.35
CA VAL A 167 17.29 -15.72 7.68
C VAL A 167 16.01 -16.28 8.31
N ASN A 168 15.00 -16.61 7.49
CA ASN A 168 13.71 -17.11 7.98
C ASN A 168 13.07 -16.25 9.10
N LYS A 169 13.23 -14.92 9.01
CA LYS A 169 12.75 -13.92 10.00
C LYS A 169 13.45 -13.99 11.37
N GLN A 170 14.53 -14.76 11.50
CA GLN A 170 15.42 -14.79 12.65
C GLN A 170 16.72 -14.07 12.34
N LEU A 171 17.27 -13.41 13.35
CA LEU A 171 18.52 -12.68 13.23
C LEU A 171 19.66 -13.62 13.62
N LEU A 172 20.57 -13.90 12.68
CA LEU A 172 21.71 -14.79 12.88
C LEU A 172 23.00 -13.99 12.73
N ALA A 173 23.96 -14.21 13.62
CA ALA A 173 25.28 -13.58 13.52
C ALA A 173 25.94 -13.99 12.19
N ASP A 174 26.51 -13.01 11.49
CA ASP A 174 27.27 -13.25 10.27
C ASP A 174 28.72 -13.57 10.66
N PRO A 175 29.21 -14.82 10.48
CA PRO A 175 30.55 -15.20 10.95
C PRO A 175 31.64 -14.31 10.36
N ASP A 176 31.52 -13.96 9.08
CA ASP A 176 32.49 -13.13 8.35
C ASP A 176 32.60 -11.69 8.88
N GLN A 177 31.58 -11.21 9.59
CA GLN A 177 31.50 -9.82 10.08
C GLN A 177 31.58 -9.73 11.61
N THR A 178 31.40 -10.84 12.33
CA THR A 178 31.38 -10.90 13.79
C THR A 178 32.70 -10.41 14.39
N ASP A 179 33.83 -10.89 13.86
CA ASP A 179 35.16 -10.49 14.33
C ASP A 179 35.44 -9.00 14.05
N LYS A 180 34.97 -8.49 12.92
CA LYS A 180 35.08 -7.08 12.58
C LYS A 180 34.34 -6.20 13.59
N ILE A 181 33.16 -6.63 14.06
CA ILE A 181 32.41 -5.86 15.06
C ILE A 181 33.12 -5.87 16.41
N LYS A 182 33.55 -7.04 16.89
CA LYS A 182 34.33 -7.14 18.14
C LYS A 182 35.56 -6.23 18.08
N GLY A 183 36.32 -6.29 16.99
CA GLY A 183 37.49 -5.44 16.78
C GLY A 183 37.18 -3.94 16.78
N ILE A 184 36.04 -3.51 16.20
CA ILE A 184 35.62 -2.09 16.23
C ILE A 184 35.35 -1.62 17.67
N PHE A 185 34.66 -2.43 18.49
CA PHE A 185 34.36 -2.08 19.88
C PHE A 185 35.62 -2.06 20.75
N GLU A 186 36.49 -3.06 20.61
CA GLU A 186 37.75 -3.16 21.34
C GLU A 186 38.74 -2.05 20.97
N GLU A 187 38.89 -1.74 19.67
CA GLU A 187 39.75 -0.66 19.21
C GLU A 187 39.27 0.69 19.75
N PHE A 188 37.95 0.92 19.76
CA PHE A 188 37.39 2.14 20.31
C PHE A 188 37.70 2.32 21.79
N LEU A 189 37.84 1.24 22.58
CA LEU A 189 38.21 1.33 24.00
C LEU A 189 39.72 1.51 24.21
N THR A 190 40.52 0.67 23.54
CA THR A 190 41.95 0.53 23.80
C THR A 190 42.81 1.60 23.14
N THR A 191 42.34 2.20 22.03
CA THR A 191 43.09 3.19 21.27
C THR A 191 42.52 4.60 21.50
N PRO A 192 43.37 5.64 21.65
CA PRO A 192 42.92 7.03 21.66
C PRO A 192 42.56 7.48 20.23
N ILE A 193 41.45 6.96 19.70
CA ILE A 193 40.94 7.24 18.35
C ILE A 193 39.63 8.03 18.43
N SER A 194 39.48 9.05 17.57
CA SER A 194 38.21 9.77 17.44
C SER A 194 37.18 8.98 16.64
N LEU A 195 35.88 9.26 16.83
CA LEU A 195 34.81 8.64 16.04
C LEU A 195 35.00 8.83 14.53
N THR A 196 35.51 9.99 14.10
CA THR A 196 35.77 10.28 12.69
C THR A 196 36.91 9.40 12.13
N GLN A 197 37.98 9.21 12.90
CA GLN A 197 39.09 8.33 12.49
C GLN A 197 38.65 6.86 12.47
N LEU A 198 37.91 6.41 13.49
CA LEU A 198 37.38 5.05 13.57
C LEU A 198 36.41 4.76 12.41
N ALA A 199 35.54 5.71 12.08
CA ALA A 199 34.62 5.63 10.96
C ALA A 199 35.37 5.49 9.63
N LYS A 200 36.35 6.37 9.37
CA LYS A 200 37.18 6.35 8.15
C LYS A 200 37.92 5.02 7.99
N LYS A 201 38.52 4.51 9.06
CA LYS A 201 39.26 3.24 9.05
C LYS A 201 38.37 2.05 8.70
N ASN A 202 37.11 2.05 9.13
CA ASN A 202 36.19 0.93 8.98
C ASN A 202 35.20 1.06 7.82
N GLY A 203 35.27 2.15 7.05
CA GLY A 203 34.39 2.42 5.91
C GLY A 203 32.98 2.87 6.30
N PHE A 204 32.82 3.48 7.48
CA PHE A 204 31.55 4.03 7.96
C PHE A 204 31.56 5.56 7.89
N THR A 205 30.37 6.16 7.95
CA THR A 205 30.23 7.58 8.31
C THR A 205 30.34 7.75 9.82
N THR A 206 30.70 8.95 10.30
CA THR A 206 30.77 9.23 11.75
C THR A 206 29.43 8.98 12.46
N SER A 207 28.31 9.30 11.81
CA SER A 207 26.97 8.99 12.32
C SER A 207 26.68 7.49 12.31
N GLY A 208 27.11 6.78 11.26
CA GLY A 208 26.97 5.33 11.13
C GLY A 208 27.73 4.55 12.21
N ILE A 209 29.02 4.86 12.43
CA ILE A 209 29.81 4.20 13.47
C ILE A 209 29.25 4.50 14.87
N LYS A 210 28.80 5.74 15.12
CA LYS A 210 28.18 6.11 16.41
C LYS A 210 26.90 5.31 16.65
N LYS A 211 26.03 5.21 15.66
CA LYS A 211 24.81 4.37 15.74
C LYS A 211 25.12 2.89 15.94
N LEU A 212 26.18 2.39 15.29
CA LEU A 212 26.65 1.01 15.47
C LEU A 212 27.11 0.77 16.92
N LEU A 213 27.96 1.64 17.47
CA LEU A 213 28.46 1.51 18.84
C LEU A 213 27.34 1.62 19.89
N GLN A 214 26.25 2.33 19.61
CA GLN A 214 25.09 2.48 20.50
C GLN A 214 24.01 1.41 20.32
N ASN A 215 24.18 0.48 19.38
CA ASN A 215 23.12 -0.47 19.04
C ASN A 215 23.09 -1.65 20.04
N THR A 216 22.06 -1.67 20.89
CA THR A 216 21.82 -2.72 21.89
C THR A 216 21.52 -4.10 21.28
N THR A 217 21.30 -4.20 19.97
CA THR A 217 21.16 -5.49 19.29
C THR A 217 22.38 -6.39 19.47
N TYR A 218 23.58 -5.81 19.56
CA TYR A 218 24.83 -6.58 19.73
C TYR A 218 24.94 -7.30 21.08
N ILE A 219 24.16 -6.88 22.09
CA ILE A 219 24.05 -7.52 23.40
C ILE A 219 22.73 -8.30 23.55
N GLY A 220 22.12 -8.73 22.43
CA GLY A 220 20.95 -9.58 22.45
C GLY A 220 19.63 -8.86 22.70
N LYS A 221 19.55 -7.53 22.55
CA LYS A 221 18.30 -6.78 22.72
C LYS A 221 17.59 -6.50 21.39
N VAL A 222 16.28 -6.33 21.42
CA VAL A 222 15.48 -5.84 20.29
C VAL A 222 14.80 -4.55 20.71
N LYS A 223 14.88 -3.53 19.86
CA LYS A 223 14.27 -2.22 20.09
C LYS A 223 13.16 -1.95 19.08
N PHE A 224 11.96 -1.67 19.58
CA PHE A 224 10.82 -1.25 18.76
C PHE A 224 9.94 -0.25 19.52
N ALA A 225 9.48 0.81 18.85
CA ALA A 225 8.63 1.87 19.45
C ALA A 225 9.14 2.38 20.81
N ASN A 226 10.46 2.65 20.90
CA ASN A 226 11.17 3.08 22.11
C ASN A 226 11.17 2.09 23.30
N LYS A 227 10.70 0.86 23.09
CA LYS A 227 10.79 -0.22 24.07
C LYS A 227 11.91 -1.16 23.67
N GLU A 228 12.67 -1.62 24.67
CA GLU A 228 13.68 -2.66 24.52
C GLU A 228 13.21 -3.94 25.20
N THR A 229 13.42 -5.06 24.53
CA THR A 229 13.10 -6.41 25.00
C THR A 229 14.27 -7.35 24.72
N ASP A 230 14.29 -8.50 25.37
CA ASP A 230 15.24 -9.55 25.06
C ASP A 230 14.95 -10.13 23.68
N GLY A 231 15.98 -10.21 22.86
CA GLY A 231 15.94 -10.81 21.54
C GLY A 231 16.09 -12.32 21.58
N GLN A 232 15.59 -12.99 20.56
CA GLN A 232 15.79 -14.43 20.36
C GLN A 232 17.15 -14.76 19.73
N HIS A 233 17.90 -13.75 19.28
CA HIS A 233 19.17 -13.93 18.60
C HIS A 233 20.34 -13.97 19.57
N GLU A 234 21.41 -14.64 19.16
CA GLU A 234 22.63 -14.69 19.96
C GLU A 234 23.36 -13.33 19.96
N PRO A 235 23.82 -12.86 21.13
CA PRO A 235 24.62 -11.66 21.23
C PRO A 235 26.00 -11.86 20.56
N ILE A 236 26.46 -10.86 19.82
CA ILE A 236 27.82 -10.83 19.26
C ILE A 236 28.83 -10.35 20.31
N LEU A 237 28.40 -9.50 21.24
CA LEU A 237 29.25 -8.86 22.24
C LEU A 237 28.81 -9.24 23.66
N GLU A 238 29.80 -9.36 24.52
CA GLU A 238 29.56 -9.40 25.97
C GLU A 238 29.01 -8.05 26.45
N LYS A 239 28.04 -8.11 27.36
CA LYS A 239 27.39 -6.91 27.91
C LYS A 239 28.40 -5.95 28.55
N GLU A 240 29.41 -6.48 29.24
CA GLU A 240 30.45 -5.68 29.89
C GLU A 240 31.26 -4.84 28.89
N LEU A 241 31.62 -5.41 27.73
CA LEU A 241 32.35 -4.70 26.68
C LEU A 241 31.50 -3.54 26.12
N PHE A 242 30.22 -3.80 25.88
CA PHE A 242 29.28 -2.80 25.38
C PHE A 242 29.07 -1.64 26.37
N ASP A 243 28.90 -1.95 27.65
CA ASP A 243 28.68 -0.96 28.70
C ASP A 243 29.87 0.00 28.84
N LYS A 244 31.12 -0.51 28.81
CA LYS A 244 32.35 0.31 28.79
C LYS A 244 32.41 1.24 27.58
N VAL A 245 31.97 0.78 26.41
CA VAL A 245 31.87 1.62 25.21
C VAL A 245 30.83 2.74 25.39
N GLN A 246 29.68 2.45 26.00
CA GLN A 246 28.67 3.48 26.27
C GLN A 246 29.19 4.55 27.22
N GLU A 247 29.97 4.17 28.23
CA GLU A 247 30.60 5.13 29.16
C GLU A 247 31.59 6.05 28.44
N LYS A 248 32.44 5.50 27.56
CA LYS A 248 33.39 6.30 26.76
C LYS A 248 32.72 7.21 25.73
N LEU A 249 31.48 6.90 25.32
CA LEU A 249 30.70 7.71 24.36
C LEU A 249 29.95 8.89 25.00
N ARG A 250 29.80 8.90 26.32
CA ARG A 250 29.15 10.00 27.07
C ARG A 250 30.07 11.22 27.11
#